data_AF-A0A354DKZ0-F1
#
_entry.id   AF-A0A354DKZ0-F1
#
_cell.length_a   1.000
_cell.length_b   1.000
_cell.length_c   1.000
_cell.angle_alpha   90.00
_cell.angle_beta   90.00
_cell.angle_gamma   90.00
#
_symmetry.space_group_name_H-M   'P 1'
#
loop_
_entity.id
_entity.type
_entity.pdbx_description
1 polymer ?
#
loop_
_entity_poly.entity_id
_entity_poly.type
_entity_poly.pdbx_seq_one_letter_code
_entity_poly.pdbx_strand_id
1 'polypeptide(L)'
;MFSKFFNLETEKQERIINAALKEFAQKGYEKASTNEIVKEARISKGLLFHYFKTKKDLFLFLYDFCIEILLNEFFRKIDVMEKDILIRLRQMTLLKFDLIRKHPEMFDFLMVAYGEDSDDIKKELDE
;
A
#
# COMPACT_ATOMS: atom_id res chain seq x y z
N MET A 1 9.92 13.52 -4.07
CA MET A 1 9.51 12.24 -4.69
C MET A 1 8.03 12.31 -5.02
N PHE A 2 7.60 11.74 -6.14
CA PHE A 2 6.19 11.65 -6.61
C PHE A 2 5.33 12.94 -6.65
N SER A 3 5.92 14.14 -6.60
CA SER A 3 5.18 15.42 -6.59
C SER A 3 4.19 15.56 -7.77
N LYS A 4 4.53 14.99 -8.92
CA LYS A 4 3.64 14.97 -10.10
C LYS A 4 2.40 14.10 -9.91
N PHE A 5 2.50 13.03 -9.13
CA PHE A 5 1.37 12.16 -8.80
C PHE A 5 0.41 12.84 -7.82
N PHE A 6 0.95 13.50 -6.79
CA PHE A 6 0.12 14.22 -5.81
C PHE A 6 -0.56 15.48 -6.36
N ASN A 7 -0.11 15.99 -7.50
CA ASN A 7 -0.76 17.09 -8.22
C ASN A 7 -1.97 16.65 -9.07
N LEU A 8 -2.28 15.34 -9.12
CA LEU A 8 -3.44 14.84 -9.84
C LEU A 8 -4.72 15.08 -9.04
N GLU A 9 -5.86 15.11 -9.73
CA GLU A 9 -7.17 15.03 -9.07
C GLU A 9 -7.26 13.77 -8.20
N THR A 10 -7.85 13.89 -7.02
CA THR A 10 -7.94 12.81 -6.02
C THR A 10 -8.52 11.53 -6.61
N GLU A 11 -9.59 11.64 -7.42
CA GLU A 11 -10.21 10.47 -8.06
C GLU A 11 -9.22 9.72 -8.97
N LYS A 12 -8.32 10.44 -9.65
CA LYS A 12 -7.31 9.82 -10.51
C LYS A 12 -6.21 9.15 -9.68
N GLN A 13 -5.81 9.76 -8.56
CA GLN A 13 -4.86 9.14 -7.63
C GLN A 13 -5.44 7.83 -7.09
N GLU A 14 -6.68 7.87 -6.61
CA GLU A 14 -7.41 6.71 -6.07
C GLU A 14 -7.52 5.59 -7.10
N ARG A 15 -7.89 5.88 -8.35
CA ARG A 15 -7.96 4.85 -9.41
C ARG A 15 -6.61 4.18 -9.66
N ILE A 16 -5.51 4.94 -9.67
CA ILE A 16 -4.16 4.39 -9.88
C ILE A 16 -3.74 3.53 -8.68
N ILE A 17 -3.93 4.04 -7.47
CA ILE A 17 -3.59 3.33 -6.22
C ILE A 17 -4.39 2.03 -6.13
N ASN A 18 -5.71 2.08 -6.30
CA ASN A 18 -6.58 0.91 -6.18
C ASN A 18 -6.26 -0.14 -7.25
N ALA A 19 -6.02 0.27 -8.50
CA ALA A 19 -5.62 -0.65 -9.56
C ALA A 19 -4.29 -1.35 -9.27
N ALA A 20 -3.31 -0.62 -8.74
CA ALA A 20 -2.00 -1.15 -8.44
C ALA A 20 -2.02 -2.06 -7.20
N LEU A 21 -2.68 -1.63 -6.11
CA LEU A 21 -2.89 -2.45 -4.91
C LEU A 21 -3.54 -3.79 -5.29
N LYS A 22 -4.61 -3.76 -6.08
CA LYS A 22 -5.32 -4.96 -6.53
C LYS A 22 -4.42 -5.91 -7.33
N GLU A 23 -3.66 -5.41 -8.30
CA GLU A 23 -2.78 -6.26 -9.11
C GLU A 23 -1.66 -6.88 -8.26
N PHE A 24 -1.01 -6.09 -7.41
CA PHE A 24 0.08 -6.58 -6.56
C PHE A 24 -0.42 -7.54 -5.48
N ALA A 25 -1.54 -7.24 -4.82
CA ALA A 25 -2.16 -8.11 -3.83
C ALA A 25 -2.54 -9.49 -4.42
N GLN A 26 -2.97 -9.53 -5.69
CA GLN A 26 -3.39 -10.78 -6.33
C GLN A 26 -2.23 -11.60 -6.90
N LYS A 27 -1.15 -10.94 -7.34
CA LYS A 27 -0.10 -11.61 -8.13
C LYS A 27 1.30 -11.56 -7.52
N GLY A 28 1.51 -10.81 -6.45
CA GLY A 28 2.85 -10.53 -5.91
C GLY A 28 3.62 -9.52 -6.77
N TYR A 29 4.81 -9.13 -6.30
CA TYR A 29 5.63 -8.15 -7.01
C TYR A 29 6.07 -8.68 -8.37
N GLU A 30 6.61 -9.90 -8.41
CA GLU A 30 7.24 -10.47 -9.61
C GLU A 30 6.26 -10.62 -10.78
N LYS A 31 5.08 -11.19 -10.53
CA LYS A 31 4.10 -11.54 -11.57
C LYS A 31 3.11 -10.42 -11.90
N ALA A 32 3.10 -9.34 -11.12
CA ALA A 32 2.24 -8.18 -11.40
C ALA A 32 2.60 -7.51 -12.71
N SER A 33 1.57 -7.14 -13.48
CA SER A 33 1.69 -6.53 -14.80
C SER A 33 1.33 -5.04 -14.76
N THR A 34 2.31 -4.19 -15.07
CA THR A 34 2.05 -2.75 -15.26
C THR A 34 1.04 -2.49 -16.38
N ASN A 35 0.88 -3.42 -17.33
CA ASN A 35 -0.12 -3.28 -18.40
C ASN A 35 -1.55 -3.47 -17.87
N GLU A 36 -1.77 -4.43 -16.95
CA GLU A 36 -3.09 -4.60 -16.32
C GLU A 36 -3.40 -3.44 -15.37
N ILE A 37 -2.39 -2.94 -14.64
CA ILE A 37 -2.55 -1.75 -13.77
C ILE A 37 -3.05 -0.54 -14.57
N VAL A 38 -2.39 -0.20 -15.68
CA VAL A 38 -2.79 1.00 -16.45
C VAL A 38 -4.13 0.83 -17.16
N LYS A 39 -4.48 -0.39 -17.55
CA LYS A 39 -5.79 -0.73 -18.13
C LYS A 39 -6.90 -0.54 -17.11
N GLU A 40 -6.74 -1.06 -15.90
CA GLU A 40 -7.72 -0.90 -14.80
C GLU A 40 -7.80 0.57 -14.34
N ALA A 41 -6.65 1.24 -14.20
CA ALA A 41 -6.58 2.65 -13.80
C ALA A 41 -7.04 3.64 -14.89
N ARG A 42 -7.28 3.15 -16.11
CA ARG A 42 -7.66 3.95 -17.29
C ARG A 42 -6.66 5.07 -17.61
N ILE A 43 -5.38 4.73 -17.59
CA ILE A 43 -4.28 5.63 -17.98
C ILE A 43 -3.39 4.98 -19.04
N SER A 44 -2.50 5.74 -19.66
CA SER A 44 -1.49 5.18 -20.57
C SER A 44 -0.29 4.65 -19.78
N LYS A 45 0.41 3.66 -20.34
CA LYS A 45 1.67 3.13 -19.79
C LYS A 45 2.73 4.21 -19.62
N GLY A 46 2.86 5.09 -20.60
CA GLY A 46 3.78 6.24 -20.53
C GLY A 46 3.46 7.18 -19.37
N LEU A 47 2.18 7.34 -19.03
CA LEU A 47 1.77 8.19 -17.91
C LEU A 47 2.08 7.55 -16.56
N LEU A 48 1.89 6.24 -16.42
CA LEU A 48 2.31 5.52 -15.21
C LEU A 48 3.81 5.71 -14.98
N PHE A 49 4.64 5.48 -16.00
CA PHE A 49 6.09 5.65 -15.90
C PHE A 49 6.56 7.09 -15.78
N HIS A 50 5.71 8.06 -16.12
CA HIS A 50 5.94 9.47 -15.83
C HIS A 50 5.83 9.77 -14.33
N TYR A 51 4.97 9.05 -13.60
CA TYR A 51 4.77 9.20 -12.16
C TYR A 51 5.73 8.32 -11.35
N PHE A 52 5.86 7.05 -11.74
CA PHE A 52 6.65 6.03 -11.07
C PHE A 52 7.64 5.44 -12.07
N LYS A 53 8.93 5.78 -11.98
CA LYS A 53 9.89 5.50 -13.06
C LYS A 53 10.01 4.00 -13.36
N THR A 54 9.75 3.15 -12.37
CA THR A 54 9.82 1.69 -12.47
C THR A 54 8.64 1.02 -11.76
N LYS A 55 8.45 -0.29 -12.01
CA LYS A 55 7.50 -1.12 -11.26
C LYS A 55 7.85 -1.15 -9.76
N LYS A 56 9.15 -1.22 -9.45
CA LYS A 56 9.70 -1.12 -8.09
C LYS A 56 9.28 0.19 -7.41
N ASP A 57 9.47 1.34 -8.07
CA ASP A 57 9.11 2.63 -7.49
C ASP A 57 7.60 2.73 -7.18
N LEU A 58 6.75 2.14 -8.02
CA LEU A 58 5.31 2.08 -7.76
C LEU A 58 5.01 1.18 -6.56
N PHE A 59 5.66 0.01 -6.46
CA PHE A 59 5.46 -0.92 -5.35
C PHE A 59 5.88 -0.30 -4.02
N LEU A 60 7.10 0.26 -3.96
CA LEU A 60 7.62 0.89 -2.74
C LEU A 60 6.78 2.12 -2.36
N PHE A 61 6.36 2.93 -3.32
CA PHE A 61 5.42 4.02 -3.06
C PHE A 61 4.13 3.52 -2.39
N LEU A 62 3.55 2.44 -2.89
CA LEU A 62 2.34 1.87 -2.30
C LEU A 62 2.61 1.32 -0.90
N TYR A 63 3.75 0.66 -0.69
CA TYR A 63 4.15 0.20 0.64
C TYR A 63 4.20 1.35 1.64
N ASP A 64 4.97 2.39 1.34
CA ASP A 64 5.08 3.58 2.20
C ASP A 64 3.71 4.23 2.45
N PHE A 65 2.91 4.40 1.39
CA PHE A 65 1.57 4.96 1.47
C PHE A 65 0.65 4.15 2.41
N CYS A 66 0.69 2.82 2.31
CA CYS A 66 -0.12 1.94 3.15
C CYS A 66 0.35 1.97 4.61
N ILE A 67 1.67 1.94 4.84
CA ILE A 67 2.26 2.03 6.18
C ILE A 67 1.90 3.36 6.84
N GLU A 68 1.96 4.48 6.11
CA GLU A 68 1.59 5.80 6.63
C GLU A 68 0.13 5.84 7.09
N ILE A 69 -0.80 5.27 6.31
CA ILE A 69 -2.21 5.16 6.69
C ILE A 69 -2.38 4.30 7.96
N LEU A 70 -1.68 3.16 8.03
CA LEU A 70 -1.71 2.28 9.20
C LEU A 70 -1.22 2.99 10.45
N LEU A 71 -0.08 3.67 10.38
CA LEU A 71 0.52 4.40 11.50
C LEU A 71 -0.41 5.53 11.96
N ASN A 72 -1.00 6.28 11.02
CA ASN A 72 -1.94 7.34 11.34
C ASN A 72 -3.18 6.82 12.08
N GLU A 73 -3.79 5.72 11.62
CA GLU A 73 -4.92 5.10 12.31
C GLU A 73 -4.52 4.47 13.65
N PHE A 74 -3.29 3.94 13.75
CA PHE A 74 -2.72 3.42 14.99
C PHE A 74 -2.59 4.51 16.05
N PHE A 75 -1.87 5.60 15.75
CA PHE A 75 -1.67 6.70 16.71
C PHE A 75 -2.97 7.42 17.08
N ARG A 76 -3.99 7.36 16.22
CA ARG A 76 -5.30 7.94 16.50
C ARG A 76 -6.14 7.10 17.46
N LYS A 77 -6.01 5.77 17.43
CA LYS A 77 -6.93 4.85 18.10
C LYS A 77 -6.32 4.07 19.28
N ILE A 78 -5.00 3.95 19.32
CA ILE A 78 -4.30 3.18 20.34
C ILE A 78 -3.78 4.12 21.42
N ASP A 79 -4.09 3.79 22.67
CA ASP A 79 -3.44 4.44 23.81
C ASP A 79 -2.06 3.78 24.02
N VAL A 80 -1.01 4.47 23.59
CA VAL A 80 0.37 3.99 23.72
C VAL A 80 0.86 3.97 25.18
N MET A 81 0.16 4.65 26.08
CA MET A 81 0.49 4.72 27.51
C MET A 81 -0.21 3.63 28.33
N GLU A 82 -1.19 2.91 27.74
CA GLU A 82 -1.88 1.78 28.38
C GLU A 82 -0.90 0.66 28.70
N LYS A 83 -0.65 0.35 29.98
CA LYS A 83 0.37 -0.62 30.41
C LYS A 83 -0.13 -2.06 30.42
N ASP A 84 -1.44 -2.28 30.50
CA ASP A 84 -2.02 -3.61 30.46
C ASP A 84 -1.96 -4.18 29.04
N ILE A 85 -1.18 -5.26 28.90
CA ILE A 85 -0.96 -5.92 27.62
C ILE A 85 -2.25 -6.50 27.02
N LEU A 86 -3.19 -7.00 27.83
CA LEU A 86 -4.45 -7.55 27.35
C LEU A 86 -5.37 -6.45 26.83
N ILE A 87 -5.38 -5.29 27.49
CA ILE A 87 -6.12 -4.12 26.99
C ILE A 87 -5.50 -3.63 25.68
N ARG A 88 -4.17 -3.50 25.63
CA ARG A 88 -3.48 -3.04 24.42
C ARG A 88 -3.68 -4.01 23.25
N LEU A 89 -3.59 -5.32 23.49
CA LEU A 89 -3.89 -6.35 22.48
C LEU A 89 -5.34 -6.26 21.99
N ARG A 90 -6.30 -6.00 22.87
CA ARG A 90 -7.70 -5.79 22.47
C ARG A 90 -7.84 -4.58 21.56
N GLN A 91 -7.21 -3.45 21.91
CA GLN A 91 -7.22 -2.24 21.08
C GLN A 91 -6.60 -2.49 19.71
N MET A 92 -5.42 -3.13 19.66
CA MET A 92 -4.74 -3.48 18.41
C MET A 92 -5.58 -4.44 17.55
N THR A 93 -6.23 -5.41 18.18
CA THR A 93 -7.09 -6.38 17.48
C THR A 93 -8.30 -5.68 16.85
N LEU A 94 -8.98 -4.82 17.60
CA LEU A 94 -10.13 -4.05 17.08
C LEU A 94 -9.72 -3.10 15.96
N LEU A 95 -8.59 -2.42 16.09
CA LEU A 95 -8.01 -1.59 15.04
C LEU A 95 -7.76 -2.42 13.76
N LYS A 96 -7.11 -3.58 13.90
CA LYS A 96 -6.82 -4.47 12.77
C LYS A 96 -8.09 -4.88 12.03
N PHE A 97 -9.13 -5.31 12.75
CA PHE A 97 -10.41 -5.67 12.13
C PHE A 97 -11.07 -4.49 11.41
N ASP A 98 -11.03 -3.30 12.00
CA ASP A 98 -11.58 -2.09 11.39
C ASP A 98 -10.85 -1.74 10.08
N LEU A 99 -9.53 -1.87 10.07
CA LEU A 99 -8.72 -1.52 8.92
C LEU A 99 -8.86 -2.54 7.78
N ILE A 100 -8.86 -3.84 8.08
CA ILE A 100 -9.15 -4.90 7.09
C ILE A 100 -10.53 -4.67 6.45
N ARG A 101 -11.53 -4.29 7.26
CA ARG A 101 -12.87 -4.03 6.76
C ARG A 101 -12.96 -2.77 5.88
N LYS A 102 -12.20 -1.72 6.20
CA LYS A 102 -12.24 -0.44 5.45
C LYS A 102 -11.37 -0.47 4.19
N HIS A 103 -10.25 -1.19 4.21
CA HIS A 103 -9.21 -1.16 3.18
C HIS A 103 -8.70 -2.59 2.89
N PRO A 104 -9.55 -3.50 2.39
CA PRO A 104 -9.17 -4.90 2.21
C PRO A 104 -7.99 -5.07 1.25
N GLU A 105 -7.99 -4.37 0.11
CA GLU A 105 -6.91 -4.47 -0.89
C GLU A 105 -5.58 -3.95 -0.35
N MET A 106 -5.62 -2.95 0.53
CA MET A 106 -4.44 -2.41 1.21
C MET A 106 -3.81 -3.46 2.14
N PHE A 107 -4.65 -4.17 2.90
CA PHE A 107 -4.18 -5.23 3.80
C PHE A 107 -3.65 -6.43 3.03
N ASP A 108 -4.35 -6.87 2.00
CA ASP A 108 -3.90 -7.98 1.15
C ASP A 108 -2.55 -7.65 0.49
N PHE A 109 -2.40 -6.42 0.00
CA PHE A 109 -1.13 -5.92 -0.53
C PHE A 109 -0.01 -5.95 0.52
N LEU A 110 -0.25 -5.42 1.72
CA LEU A 110 0.76 -5.41 2.78
C LEU A 110 1.16 -6.81 3.25
N MET A 111 0.20 -7.74 3.31
CA MET A 111 0.49 -9.14 3.62
C MET A 111 1.37 -9.79 2.55
N VAL A 112 1.13 -9.48 1.29
CA VAL A 112 1.98 -9.92 0.17
C VAL A 112 3.35 -9.27 0.23
N ALA A 113 3.43 -7.95 0.49
CA ALA A 113 4.69 -7.24 0.60
C ALA A 113 5.56 -7.76 1.75
N TYR A 114 4.97 -8.05 2.91
CA TYR A 114 5.68 -8.63 4.06
C TYR A 114 6.26 -10.02 3.77
N GLY A 115 5.61 -10.80 2.92
CA GLY A 115 6.07 -12.13 2.51
C GLY A 115 6.89 -12.12 1.21
N GLU A 116 7.23 -10.95 0.65
CA GLU A 116 7.92 -10.85 -0.62
C GLU A 116 9.43 -11.03 -0.43
N ASP A 117 9.97 -12.05 -1.09
CA ASP A 117 11.38 -12.44 -0.97
C ASP A 117 12.22 -12.01 -2.19
N SER A 118 11.64 -11.23 -3.12
CA SER A 118 12.35 -10.72 -4.29
C SER A 118 13.58 -9.91 -3.88
N ASP A 119 14.76 -10.34 -4.35
CA ASP A 119 16.04 -9.65 -4.15
C ASP A 119 16.01 -8.18 -4.59
N ASP A 120 15.10 -7.84 -5.52
CA ASP A 120 14.96 -6.50 -6.07
C ASP A 120 14.28 -5.54 -5.10
N ILE A 121 13.48 -5.98 -4.13
CA ILE A 121 12.77 -5.06 -3.21
C ILE A 121 12.94 -5.39 -1.73
N LYS A 122 13.40 -6.59 -1.39
CA LYS A 122 13.48 -7.07 0.00
C LYS A 122 14.29 -6.14 0.91
N LYS A 123 15.43 -5.63 0.41
CA LYS A 123 16.30 -4.73 1.19
C LYS A 123 15.59 -3.44 1.56
N GLU A 124 14.80 -2.88 0.64
CA GLU A 124 14.06 -1.64 0.86
C GLU A 124 12.81 -1.81 1.72
N LEU A 125 12.25 -3.02 1.81
CA LEU A 125 11.12 -3.32 2.70
C LEU A 125 11.54 -3.56 4.15
N ASP A 126 12.77 -4.03 4.36
CA ASP A 126 13.37 -4.29 5.67
C ASP A 126 13.98 -3.03 6.33
N GLU A 127 14.10 -1.92 5.58
CA GLU A 127 14.57 -0.60 6.06
C GLU A 127 13.46 0.26 6.68
#